data_AF-A0A0S8H8H2-F1
#
_entry.id   AF-A0A0S8H8H2-F1
#
_cell.length_a   1.000
_cell.length_b   1.000
_cell.length_c   1.000
_cell.angle_alpha   90.00
_cell.angle_beta   90.00
_cell.angle_gamma   90.00
#
_symmetry.space_group_name_H-M   'P 1'
#
loop_
_entity.id
_entity.type
_entity.pdbx_description
1 polymer ?
#
loop_
_entity_poly.entity_id
_entity_poly.type
_entity_poly.pdbx_seq_one_letter_code
_entity_poly.pdbx_strand_id
1 'polypeptide(L)'
;MRTLINKILALLGVAVIVVPSSLQEQFWVLFSADLVGIALITVGVWGLGSRLFPNRRVYVGLRSEVDHFIGLVRKLNQHALVGDTAVVEQIRQEMLAAVDRMTAAAGRADAQPPERSLEFPRSS
;
A
#
# COMPACT_ATOMS: atom_id res chain seq x y z
N MET A 1 3.36 -19.86 2.35
CA MET A 1 2.42 -20.83 1.77
C MET A 1 1.53 -20.24 0.67
N ARG A 2 0.78 -19.14 0.92
CA ARG A 2 -0.13 -18.52 -0.08
C ARG A 2 0.53 -18.12 -1.42
N THR A 3 1.79 -17.68 -1.40
CA THR A 3 2.54 -17.38 -2.64
C THR A 3 2.92 -18.60 -3.47
N LEU A 4 3.12 -19.76 -2.83
CA LEU A 4 3.38 -21.00 -3.54
C LEU A 4 2.11 -21.46 -4.26
N ILE A 5 0.96 -21.33 -3.58
CA ILE A 5 -0.36 -21.64 -4.12
C ILE A 5 -0.68 -20.76 -5.33
N ASN A 6 -0.48 -19.44 -5.27
CA ASN A 6 -0.75 -18.54 -6.40
C ASN A 6 0.13 -18.84 -7.63
N LYS A 7 1.40 -19.20 -7.41
CA LYS A 7 2.33 -19.60 -8.49
C LYS A 7 1.90 -20.92 -9.13
N ILE A 8 1.53 -21.91 -8.33
CA ILE A 8 1.03 -23.20 -8.81
C ILE A 8 -0.28 -23.01 -9.59
N LEU A 9 -1.19 -22.15 -9.11
CA LEU A 9 -2.47 -21.85 -9.76
C LEU A 9 -2.27 -21.24 -11.16
N ALA A 10 -1.35 -20.29 -11.30
CA ALA A 10 -1.04 -19.67 -12.59
C ALA A 10 -0.40 -20.69 -13.57
N LEU A 11 0.48 -21.56 -13.08
CA LEU A 11 1.13 -22.60 -13.88
C LEU A 11 0.13 -23.69 -14.32
N LEU A 12 -0.80 -24.05 -13.42
CA LEU A 12 -1.93 -24.94 -13.74
C LEU A 12 -2.84 -24.34 -14.80
N GLY A 13 -3.14 -23.04 -14.71
CA GLY A 13 -3.99 -22.36 -15.71
C GLY A 13 -3.40 -22.43 -17.12
N VAL A 14 -2.09 -22.27 -17.26
CA VAL A 14 -1.39 -22.44 -18.57
C VAL A 14 -1.46 -23.89 -19.04
N ALA A 15 -1.22 -24.87 -18.16
CA ALA A 15 -1.27 -26.28 -18.52
C ALA A 15 -2.68 -26.72 -18.98
N VAL A 16 -3.73 -26.20 -18.35
CA VAL A 16 -5.14 -26.48 -18.70
C VAL A 16 -5.51 -25.92 -20.09
N ILE A 17 -4.82 -24.88 -20.58
CA ILE A 17 -5.01 -24.34 -21.94
C ILE A 17 -4.22 -25.16 -22.98
N VAL A 18 -2.95 -25.46 -22.67
CA VAL A 18 -2.00 -26.04 -23.65
C VAL A 18 -2.20 -27.54 -23.86
N VAL A 19 -2.58 -28.29 -22.82
CA VAL A 19 -2.70 -29.75 -22.92
C VAL A 19 -3.92 -30.18 -23.75
N PRO A 20 -5.14 -29.63 -23.56
CA PRO A 20 -6.29 -30.00 -24.38
C PRO A 20 -6.15 -29.55 -25.84
N SER A 21 -5.56 -28.37 -26.08
CA SER A 21 -5.32 -27.83 -27.43
C SER A 21 -4.36 -28.65 -28.28
N SER A 22 -3.52 -29.48 -27.66
CA SER A 22 -2.59 -30.38 -28.38
C SER A 22 -3.15 -31.79 -28.61
N LEU A 23 -4.26 -32.15 -27.97
CA LEU A 23 -4.77 -33.54 -27.97
C LEU A 23 -6.20 -33.68 -28.50
N GLN A 24 -6.99 -32.61 -28.59
CA GLN A 24 -8.42 -32.69 -28.91
C GLN A 24 -8.82 -31.63 -29.94
N GLU A 25 -9.58 -32.02 -30.97
CA GLU A 25 -10.15 -31.11 -31.96
C GLU A 25 -11.58 -30.65 -31.63
N GLN A 26 -12.13 -31.13 -30.51
CA GLN A 26 -13.53 -30.87 -30.16
C GLN A 26 -13.70 -29.47 -29.55
N PHE A 27 -14.29 -28.57 -30.33
CA PHE A 27 -14.46 -27.15 -30.01
C PHE A 27 -15.00 -26.87 -28.59
N TRP A 28 -16.02 -27.60 -28.14
CA TRP A 28 -16.61 -27.40 -26.81
C TRP A 28 -15.65 -27.69 -25.65
N VAL A 29 -14.78 -28.69 -25.80
CA VAL A 29 -13.83 -29.05 -24.76
C VAL A 29 -12.71 -28.01 -24.67
N LEU A 30 -12.20 -27.58 -25.83
CA LEU A 30 -11.20 -26.51 -25.93
C LEU A 30 -11.72 -25.20 -25.33
N PHE A 31 -12.94 -24.79 -25.69
CA PHE A 31 -13.56 -23.56 -25.19
C PHE A 31 -13.73 -23.57 -23.67
N SER A 32 -14.19 -24.69 -23.10
CA SER A 32 -14.34 -24.82 -21.65
C SER A 32 -13.01 -24.84 -20.90
N ALA A 33 -12.00 -25.50 -21.46
CA ALA A 33 -10.66 -25.57 -20.90
C ALA A 33 -9.99 -24.18 -20.89
N ASP A 34 -10.14 -23.42 -21.98
CA ASP A 34 -9.63 -22.05 -22.08
C ASP A 34 -10.27 -21.13 -21.04
N LEU A 35 -11.59 -21.19 -20.86
CA LEU A 35 -12.29 -20.41 -19.84
C LEU A 35 -11.79 -20.73 -18.43
N VAL A 36 -11.59 -22.01 -18.12
CA VAL A 36 -11.07 -22.44 -16.82
C VAL A 36 -9.61 -22.00 -16.64
N GLY A 37 -8.77 -22.14 -17.66
CA GLY A 37 -7.38 -21.70 -17.62
C GLY A 37 -7.24 -20.19 -17.42
N ILE A 38 -8.03 -19.39 -18.14
CA ILE A 38 -8.09 -17.94 -17.99
C ILE A 38 -8.57 -17.57 -16.58
N ALA A 39 -9.59 -18.25 -16.04
CA ALA A 39 -10.05 -18.01 -14.67
C ALA A 39 -8.95 -18.28 -13.63
N LEU A 40 -8.21 -19.40 -13.77
CA LEU A 40 -7.11 -19.77 -12.87
C LEU A 40 -5.94 -18.76 -12.94
N ILE A 41 -5.57 -18.31 -14.14
CA ILE A 41 -4.56 -17.27 -14.33
C ILE A 41 -5.02 -15.96 -13.68
N THR A 42 -6.27 -15.55 -13.90
CA THR A 42 -6.81 -14.30 -13.36
C THR A 42 -6.77 -14.29 -11.83
N VAL A 43 -7.19 -15.38 -11.19
CA VAL A 43 -7.15 -15.55 -9.73
C VAL A 43 -5.71 -15.57 -9.20
N GLY A 44 -4.81 -16.30 -9.87
CA GLY A 44 -3.39 -16.37 -9.50
C GLY A 44 -2.69 -15.01 -9.60
N VAL A 45 -2.96 -14.26 -10.68
CA VAL A 45 -2.42 -12.93 -10.93
C VAL A 45 -2.96 -11.91 -9.93
N TRP A 46 -4.24 -11.96 -9.57
CA TRP A 46 -4.79 -11.10 -8.51
C TRP A 46 -4.09 -11.30 -7.17
N GLY A 47 -3.83 -12.55 -6.79
CA GLY A 47 -3.11 -12.88 -5.57
C GLY A 47 -1.61 -12.49 -5.59
N LEU A 48 -1.01 -12.34 -6.78
CA LEU A 48 0.35 -11.82 -6.96
C LEU A 48 0.38 -10.29 -7.00
N GLY A 49 -0.61 -9.68 -7.64
CA GLY A 49 -0.77 -8.24 -7.80
C GLY A 49 -0.94 -7.51 -6.46
N SER A 50 -1.66 -8.09 -5.49
CA SER A 50 -1.80 -7.52 -4.15
C SER A 50 -0.48 -7.42 -3.37
N ARG A 51 0.57 -8.13 -3.82
CA ARG A 51 1.90 -8.12 -3.18
C ARG A 51 2.89 -7.20 -3.89
N LEU A 52 2.78 -7.08 -5.22
CA LEU A 52 3.59 -6.13 -6.02
C LEU A 52 3.05 -4.70 -5.94
N PHE A 53 1.72 -4.57 -5.79
CA PHE A 53 1.03 -3.31 -5.54
C PHE A 53 0.26 -3.43 -4.22
N PRO A 54 0.96 -3.44 -3.06
CA PRO A 54 0.27 -3.38 -1.78
C PRO A 54 -0.64 -2.16 -1.79
N ASN A 55 -1.94 -2.43 -1.60
CA ASN A 55 -2.99 -1.43 -1.73
C ASN A 55 -2.62 -0.19 -0.89
N ARG A 56 -2.64 1.01 -1.48
CA ARG A 56 -2.24 2.27 -0.82
C ARG A 56 -3.01 2.55 0.49
N ARG A 57 -4.11 1.81 0.71
CA ARG A 57 -4.95 1.84 1.91
C ARG A 57 -4.41 1.05 3.09
N VAL A 58 -3.31 0.31 2.93
CA VAL A 58 -2.79 -0.57 3.98
C VAL A 58 -2.01 0.22 5.05
N TYR A 59 -1.33 1.32 4.72
CA TYR A 59 -0.48 2.04 5.69
C TYR A 59 -1.06 3.41 6.07
N VAL A 60 -2.30 3.42 6.57
CA VAL A 60 -3.02 4.67 6.89
C VAL A 60 -2.32 5.50 7.96
N GLY A 61 -1.85 4.86 9.05
CA GLY A 61 -1.13 5.55 10.13
C GLY A 61 0.18 6.21 9.67
N LEU A 62 0.98 5.48 8.88
CA LEU A 62 2.24 6.03 8.34
C LEU A 62 1.98 7.21 7.41
N ARG A 63 0.95 7.12 6.55
CA ARG A 63 0.57 8.21 5.66
C ARG A 63 0.12 9.45 6.42
N SER A 64 -0.73 9.27 7.43
CA SER A 64 -1.20 10.36 8.29
C SER A 64 -0.04 11.10 8.96
N GLU A 65 1.01 10.38 9.36
CA GLU A 65 2.19 10.98 9.97
C GLU A 65 3.08 11.72 8.95
N VAL A 66 3.24 11.17 7.74
CA VAL A 66 3.96 11.85 6.64
C VAL A 66 3.25 13.16 6.25
N ASP A 67 1.92 13.15 6.11
CA ASP A 67 1.14 14.33 5.75
C ASP A 67 1.29 15.44 6.82
N HIS A 68 1.33 15.04 8.10
CA HIS A 68 1.60 15.96 9.20
C HIS A 68 3.02 16.52 9.17
N PHE A 69 4.03 15.67 8.93
CA PHE A 69 5.43 16.09 8.82
C PHE A 69 5.63 17.12 7.70
N ILE A 70 4.99 16.93 6.54
CA ILE A 70 5.01 17.92 5.45
C ILE A 70 4.42 19.26 5.91
N GLY A 71 3.38 19.23 6.75
CA GLY A 71 2.82 20.43 7.38
C GLY A 71 3.82 21.15 8.28
N LEU A 72 4.59 20.40 9.09
CA LEU A 72 5.63 20.96 9.96
C LEU A 72 6.77 21.60 9.16
N VAL A 73 7.19 21.00 8.05
CA VAL A 73 8.21 21.59 7.16
C VAL A 73 7.78 22.97 6.65
N ARG A 74 6.49 23.12 6.27
CA ARG A 74 5.95 24.41 5.83
C ARG A 74 5.95 25.44 6.95
N LYS A 75 5.51 25.07 8.16
CA LYS A 75 5.55 25.94 9.34
C LYS A 75 6.98 26.35 9.69
N LEU A 76 7.91 25.40 9.67
CA LEU A 76 9.33 25.65 9.93
C LEU A 76 9.86 26.74 9.01
N ASN A 77 9.59 26.63 7.70
CA ASN A 77 10.03 27.62 6.73
C ASN A 77 9.38 28.99 6.95
N GLN A 78 8.08 29.03 7.28
CA GLN A 78 7.39 30.28 7.59
C GLN A 78 7.98 31.00 8.81
N HIS A 79 8.19 30.29 9.91
CA HIS A 79 8.73 30.89 11.14
C HIS A 79 10.23 31.19 11.06
N ALA A 80 11.00 30.41 10.29
CA ALA A 80 12.41 30.70 10.02
C ALA A 80 12.60 32.01 9.26
N LEU A 81 11.72 32.32 8.29
CA LEU A 81 11.77 33.58 7.54
C LEU A 81 11.48 34.82 8.40
N VAL A 82 10.66 34.66 9.44
CA VAL A 82 10.29 35.76 10.37
C VAL A 82 11.29 35.88 11.53
N GLY A 83 12.23 34.94 11.66
CA GLY A 83 13.27 34.95 12.70
C GLY A 83 12.78 34.52 14.09
N ASP A 84 11.67 33.79 14.16
CA ASP A 84 11.09 33.31 15.42
C ASP A 84 11.80 32.02 15.89
N THR A 85 12.98 32.20 16.49
CA THR A 85 13.89 31.09 16.85
C THR A 85 13.30 30.13 17.89
N ALA A 86 12.46 30.63 18.80
CA ALA A 86 11.81 29.80 19.81
C ALA A 86 10.79 28.84 19.17
N VAL A 87 9.96 29.36 18.26
CA VAL A 87 8.98 28.53 17.54
C VAL A 87 9.66 27.59 16.55
N VAL A 88 10.76 28.01 15.92
CA VAL A 88 11.58 27.15 15.07
C VAL A 88 12.12 25.93 15.83
N GLU A 89 12.63 26.12 17.06
CA GLU A 89 13.12 24.99 17.86
C GLU A 89 11.98 24.07 18.33
N GLN A 90 10.81 24.64 18.65
CA GLN A 90 9.62 23.85 18.97
C GLN A 90 9.18 22.98 17.79
N ILE A 91 9.12 23.55 16.58
CA ILE A 91 8.76 22.82 15.36
C ILE A 91 9.80 21.72 15.07
N ARG A 92 11.09 22.01 15.28
CA ARG A 92 12.17 21.01 15.13
C ARG A 92 11.95 19.81 16.06
N GLN A 93 11.62 20.03 17.33
CA GLN A 93 11.33 18.94 18.27
C GLN A 93 10.09 18.14 17.83
N GLU A 94 9.03 18.82 17.37
CA GLU A 94 7.82 18.16 16.86
C GLU A 94 8.10 17.31 15.62
N MET A 95 8.99 17.77 14.73
CA MET A 95 9.45 17.03 13.56
C MET A 95 10.23 15.75 13.95
N LEU A 96 11.11 15.82 14.95
CA LEU A 96 11.82 14.64 15.45
C LEU A 96 10.85 13.61 16.03
N ALA A 97 9.89 14.06 16.85
CA ALA A 97 8.85 13.19 17.39
C ALA A 97 7.96 12.57 16.29
N ALA A 98 7.70 13.31 15.20
CA ALA A 98 6.99 12.78 14.03
C ALA A 98 7.79 11.68 13.32
N VAL A 99 9.11 11.81 13.20
CA VAL A 99 9.99 10.76 12.65
C VAL A 99 9.97 9.50 13.51
N ASP A 100 9.98 9.64 14.84
CA ASP A 100 9.87 8.50 15.75
C ASP A 100 8.53 7.77 15.57
N ARG A 101 7.43 8.53 15.42
CA ARG A 101 6.10 7.96 15.13
C ARG A 101 6.03 7.29 13.75
N MET A 102 6.65 7.87 12.72
CA MET A 102 6.74 7.23 11.39
C MET A 102 7.52 5.92 11.46
N THR A 103 8.62 5.89 12.21
CA THR A 103 9.42 4.68 12.43
C THR A 103 8.60 3.62 13.15
N ALA A 104 7.82 4.01 14.16
CA ALA A 104 6.90 3.11 14.84
C ALA A 104 5.79 2.59 13.91
N ALA A 105 5.25 3.42 13.01
CA ALA A 105 4.21 3.00 12.08
C ALA A 105 4.73 2.21 10.86
N ALA A 106 6.03 2.24 10.60
CA ALA A 106 6.63 1.59 9.43
C ALA A 106 6.34 0.09 9.40
N GLY A 107 5.79 -0.38 8.27
CA GLY A 107 5.43 -1.79 8.07
C GLY A 107 4.18 -2.27 8.82
N ARG A 108 3.55 -1.42 9.64
CA ARG A 108 2.31 -1.77 10.37
C ARG A 108 1.08 -1.30 9.59
N ALA A 109 0.29 -2.27 9.10
CA ALA A 109 -0.93 -1.99 8.36
C ALA A 109 -2.02 -1.36 9.25
N ASP A 110 -2.12 -1.83 10.49
CA ASP A 110 -3.19 -1.45 11.42
C ASP A 110 -2.75 -0.35 12.39
N ALA A 111 -1.69 0.40 12.06
CA ALA A 111 -1.29 1.55 12.86
C ALA A 111 -2.43 2.59 12.80
N GLN A 112 -3.22 2.65 13.87
CA GLN A 112 -4.25 3.66 14.07
C GLN A 112 -3.60 5.04 13.94
N PRO A 113 -4.18 5.96 13.16
CA PRO A 113 -3.74 7.35 13.18
C PRO A 113 -3.77 7.85 14.64
N PRO A 114 -2.73 8.57 15.11
CA PRO A 114 -2.78 9.14 16.44
C PRO A 114 -4.03 10.02 16.56
N GLU A 115 -4.85 9.80 17.59
CA GLU A 115 -5.95 10.70 17.96
C GLU A 115 -5.33 12.04 18.37
N ARG A 116 -5.09 12.90 17.40
CA ARG A 116 -4.80 14.31 17.66
C ARG A 116 -6.14 14.99 17.85
N SER A 117 -6.46 15.33 19.09
CA SER A 117 -7.47 16.32 19.39
C SER A 117 -7.20 17.53 18.50
N LEU A 118 -8.16 17.83 17.63
CA LEU A 118 -8.15 18.96 16.72
C LEU A 118 -8.29 20.27 17.52
N GLU A 119 -7.33 20.57 18.38
CA GLU A 119 -7.08 21.93 18.84
C GLU A 119 -6.42 22.66 17.68
N PHE A 120 -7.25 23.03 16.71
CA PHE A 120 -6.94 24.16 15.87
C PHE A 120 -6.96 25.40 16.78
N PRO A 121 -5.83 26.08 17.02
CA PRO A 121 -5.94 27.45 17.47
C PRO A 121 -6.65 28.20 16.34
N ARG A 122 -7.89 28.63 16.60
CA ARG A 122 -8.52 29.64 15.76
C ARG A 122 -7.61 30.86 15.87
N SER A 123 -6.88 31.14 14.81
CA SER A 123 -6.20 32.42 14.64
C SER A 123 -7.29 33.49 14.62
N SER A 124 -7.38 34.23 15.72
CA SER A 124 -7.99 35.57 15.76
C SER A 124 -6.96 36.59 15.33
#